data_AF-A0A150TLS3-F1
#
_entry.id   AF-A0A150TLS3-F1
#
_cell.length_a   1.000
_cell.length_b   1.000
_cell.length_c   1.000
_cell.angle_alpha   90.00
_cell.angle_beta   90.00
_cell.angle_gamma   90.00
#
_symmetry.space_group_name_H-M   'P 1'
#
loop_
_entity.id
_entity.type
_entity.pdbx_description
1 polymer ?
#
loop_
_entity_poly.entity_id
_entity_poly.type
_entity_poly.pdbx_seq_one_letter_code
_entity_poly.pdbx_strand_id
1 'polypeptide(L)'
;MEKRVVLVLGGLVLGAACALAAGRVRAQGVAPSAPTPRWEQDCEQAHGVEEARAVAKARGESGWELVALDAGVMCFKRPAPAPPKPADPWPGY
;
A
#
# COMPACT_ATOMS: atom_id res chain seq x y z
N MET A 1 56.14 -10.24 -9.63
CA MET A 1 54.84 -10.96 -9.72
C MET A 1 54.11 -11.08 -8.38
N GLU A 2 54.78 -10.90 -7.24
CA GLU A 2 54.21 -11.10 -5.89
C GLU A 2 53.03 -10.20 -5.52
N LYS A 3 53.06 -8.91 -5.89
CA LYS A 3 51.99 -7.96 -5.51
C LYS A 3 50.60 -8.31 -6.05
N ARG A 4 50.51 -8.96 -7.21
CA ARG A 4 49.21 -9.37 -7.80
C ARG A 4 48.65 -10.62 -7.13
N VAL A 5 49.51 -11.53 -6.68
CA VAL A 5 49.12 -12.76 -5.98
C VAL A 5 48.58 -12.45 -4.58
N VAL A 6 49.21 -11.50 -3.88
CA VAL A 6 48.75 -11.04 -2.55
C VAL A 6 47.37 -10.39 -2.62
N LEU A 7 47.09 -9.59 -3.67
CA LEU A 7 45.79 -8.94 -3.84
C LEU A 7 44.67 -9.93 -4.16
N VAL A 8 44.94 -10.93 -5.00
CA VAL A 8 43.94 -11.96 -5.37
C VAL A 8 43.63 -12.86 -4.18
N LEU A 9 44.65 -13.32 -3.44
CA LEU A 9 44.47 -14.14 -2.25
C LEU A 9 43.79 -13.37 -1.12
N GLY A 10 44.15 -12.09 -0.92
CA GLY A 10 43.48 -11.23 0.06
C GLY A 10 42.00 -11.01 -0.25
N GLY A 11 41.65 -10.81 -1.52
CA GLY A 11 40.26 -10.68 -1.95
C GLY A 11 39.43 -11.96 -1.74
N LEU A 12 40.03 -13.13 -1.99
CA LEU A 12 39.35 -14.43 -1.85
C LEU A 12 39.03 -14.74 -0.37
N VAL A 13 39.96 -14.44 0.54
CA VAL A 13 39.78 -14.67 1.98
C VAL A 13 38.72 -13.73 2.57
N LEU A 14 38.70 -12.46 2.13
CA LEU A 14 37.70 -11.49 2.60
C LEU A 14 36.30 -11.84 2.09
N GLY A 15 36.18 -12.31 0.85
CA GLY A 15 34.90 -12.75 0.28
C GLY A 15 34.30 -13.98 1.00
N ALA A 16 35.15 -14.94 1.36
CA ALA A 16 34.71 -16.15 2.08
C ALA A 16 34.24 -15.85 3.51
N ALA A 17 34.89 -14.91 4.20
CA ALA A 17 34.48 -14.49 5.54
C ALA A 17 33.11 -13.79 5.54
N CYS A 18 32.82 -12.96 4.53
CA CYS A 18 31.51 -12.31 4.39
C CYS A 18 30.39 -13.30 4.06
N ALA A 19 30.67 -14.35 3.28
CA ALA A 19 29.67 -15.36 2.93
C ALA A 19 29.27 -16.25 4.12
N LEU A 20 30.18 -16.48 5.07
CA LEU A 20 29.91 -17.26 6.29
C LEU A 20 29.21 -16.44 7.38
N ALA A 21 29.36 -15.10 7.36
CA ALA A 21 28.66 -14.19 8.27
C ALA A 21 27.23 -13.86 7.81
N ALA A 22 26.86 -14.18 6.56
CA ALA A 22 25.49 -14.14 6.08
C ALA A 22 24.70 -15.28 6.73
N GLY A 23 24.30 -15.07 8.00
CA GLY A 23 23.42 -15.96 8.73
C GLY A 23 22.19 -16.30 7.91
N ARG A 24 21.71 -17.53 8.04
CA ARG A 24 20.53 -18.05 7.32
C ARG A 24 19.36 -17.06 7.42
N VAL A 25 19.15 -16.29 6.35
CA VAL A 25 17.96 -15.44 6.23
C VAL A 25 16.78 -16.37 5.98
N ARG A 26 16.01 -16.64 7.03
CA ARG A 26 14.69 -17.25 6.84
C ARG A 26 13.77 -16.17 6.29
N ALA A 27 13.21 -16.42 5.12
CA ALA A 27 12.09 -15.63 4.64
C ALA A 27 11.00 -15.70 5.71
N GLN A 28 10.72 -14.58 6.38
CA GLN A 28 9.54 -14.48 7.22
C GLN A 28 8.35 -14.56 6.27
N GLY A 29 7.60 -15.67 6.34
CA GLY A 29 6.32 -15.75 5.66
C GLY A 29 5.46 -14.61 6.18
N VAL A 30 5.06 -13.70 5.29
CA VAL A 30 4.08 -12.66 5.60
C VAL A 30 2.81 -13.41 6.02
N ALA A 31 2.51 -13.38 7.32
CA ALA A 31 1.19 -13.79 7.77
C ALA A 31 0.16 -12.96 6.99
N PRO A 32 -0.99 -13.55 6.57
CA PRO A 32 -2.02 -12.78 5.89
C PRO A 32 -2.37 -11.59 6.77
N SER A 33 -2.00 -10.39 6.34
CA SER A 33 -2.36 -9.17 7.06
C SER A 33 -3.87 -9.14 7.15
N ALA A 34 -4.42 -8.97 8.36
CA ALA A 34 -5.85 -8.79 8.52
C ALA A 34 -6.35 -7.76 7.50
N PRO A 35 -7.54 -7.96 6.89
CA PRO A 35 -8.02 -7.06 5.84
C PRO A 35 -8.03 -5.63 6.36
N THR A 36 -7.13 -4.79 5.85
CA THR A 36 -7.13 -3.37 6.21
C THR A 36 -8.38 -2.75 5.60
N PRO A 37 -9.19 -2.00 6.38
CA PRO A 37 -10.34 -1.30 5.82
C PRO A 37 -9.85 -0.37 4.71
N ARG A 38 -10.42 -0.55 3.52
CA ARG A 38 -10.14 0.29 2.36
C ARG A 38 -11.10 1.47 2.38
N TRP A 39 -10.63 2.62 1.93
CA TRP A 39 -11.42 3.85 1.87
C TRP A 39 -11.41 4.40 0.45
N GLU A 40 -12.53 4.97 0.06
CA GLU A 40 -12.66 5.83 -1.12
C GLU A 40 -12.72 7.27 -0.65
N GLN A 41 -12.04 8.16 -1.39
CA GLN A 41 -12.09 9.60 -1.17
C GLN A 41 -12.41 10.28 -2.50
N ASP A 42 -13.28 11.28 -2.43
CA ASP A 42 -13.69 12.07 -3.59
C ASP A 42 -13.81 13.54 -3.18
N CYS A 43 -13.37 14.45 -4.04
CA CYS A 43 -13.41 15.88 -3.77
C CYS A 43 -14.04 16.62 -4.95
N GLU A 44 -14.97 17.51 -4.67
CA GLU A 44 -15.65 18.33 -5.69
C GLU A 44 -15.69 19.80 -5.29
N GLN A 45 -15.64 20.68 -6.28
CA GLN A 45 -15.75 22.12 -6.08
C GLN A 45 -17.23 22.51 -6.00
N ALA A 46 -17.60 23.26 -4.97
CA ALA A 46 -18.89 23.94 -4.88
C ALA A 46 -18.71 25.45 -5.12
N HIS A 47 -19.65 26.07 -5.82
CA HIS A 47 -19.62 27.47 -6.21
C HIS A 47 -20.56 28.35 -5.37
N GLY A 48 -21.16 27.80 -4.31
CA GLY A 48 -21.99 28.54 -3.38
C GLY A 48 -22.47 27.70 -2.20
N VAL A 49 -23.02 28.37 -1.18
CA VAL A 49 -23.47 27.72 0.06
C VAL A 49 -24.64 26.77 -0.18
N GLU A 50 -25.61 27.15 -1.02
CA GLU A 50 -26.76 26.30 -1.32
C GLU A 50 -26.37 25.04 -2.10
N GLU A 51 -25.46 25.17 -3.06
CA GLU A 51 -24.90 24.02 -3.78
C GLU A 51 -24.12 23.11 -2.83
N ALA A 52 -23.22 23.68 -2.02
CA ALA A 52 -22.44 22.92 -1.05
C ALA A 52 -23.36 22.15 -0.07
N ARG A 53 -24.46 22.79 0.37
CA ARG A 53 -25.46 22.16 1.22
C ARG A 53 -26.19 21.01 0.52
N ALA A 54 -26.59 21.21 -0.73
CA ALA A 54 -27.26 20.18 -1.53
C ALA A 54 -26.35 18.97 -1.77
N VAL A 55 -25.10 19.22 -2.15
CA VAL A 55 -24.06 18.20 -2.36
C VAL A 55 -23.77 17.43 -1.07
N ALA A 56 -23.51 18.14 0.04
CA ALA A 56 -23.26 17.50 1.33
C ALA A 56 -24.41 16.57 1.74
N LYS A 57 -25.66 17.02 1.55
CA LYS A 57 -26.84 16.23 1.86
C LYS A 57 -26.92 14.96 1.00
N ALA A 58 -26.81 15.11 -0.32
CA ALA A 58 -26.91 13.98 -1.25
C ALA A 58 -25.79 12.94 -1.04
N ARG A 59 -24.55 13.41 -0.77
CA ARG A 59 -23.41 12.57 -0.42
C ARG A 59 -23.64 11.83 0.89
N GLY A 60 -24.13 12.52 1.93
CA GLY A 60 -24.49 11.93 3.22
C GLY A 60 -25.52 10.81 3.10
N GLU A 61 -26.57 11.02 2.30
CA GLU A 61 -27.60 10.00 2.01
C GLU A 61 -27.02 8.79 1.27
N SER A 62 -25.94 8.98 0.51
CA SER A 62 -25.20 7.93 -0.20
C SER A 62 -24.08 7.26 0.62
N GLY A 63 -24.02 7.54 1.93
CA GLY A 63 -23.04 6.95 2.85
C GLY A 63 -21.64 7.58 2.82
N TRP A 64 -21.51 8.77 2.22
CA TRP A 64 -20.27 9.55 2.26
C TRP A 64 -20.23 10.48 3.48
N GLU A 65 -19.05 10.62 4.08
CA GLU A 65 -18.79 11.53 5.20
C GLU A 65 -17.96 12.72 4.70
N LEU A 66 -18.42 13.95 4.97
CA LEU A 66 -17.65 15.17 4.69
C LEU A 66 -16.48 15.27 5.69
N VAL A 67 -15.25 15.32 5.17
CA VAL A 67 -14.02 15.34 6.01
C VAL A 67 -13.24 16.64 5.92
N ALA A 68 -13.39 17.39 4.84
CA ALA A 68 -12.78 18.70 4.69
C ALA A 68 -13.63 19.61 3.82
N LEU A 69 -13.62 20.89 4.17
CA LEU A 69 -14.17 21.99 3.38
C LEU A 69 -13.17 23.12 3.42
N ASP A 70 -12.52 23.39 2.29
CA ASP A 70 -11.52 24.46 2.17
C ASP A 70 -11.58 25.09 0.77
N ALA A 71 -11.51 26.42 0.69
CA ALA A 71 -11.59 27.18 -0.57
C ALA A 71 -12.76 26.76 -1.52
N GLY A 72 -13.90 26.35 -0.95
CA GLY A 72 -15.07 25.87 -1.69
C GLY A 72 -14.94 24.44 -2.22
N VAL A 73 -13.83 23.74 -1.96
CA VAL A 73 -13.65 22.33 -2.26
C VAL A 73 -14.19 21.51 -1.09
N MET A 74 -15.06 20.56 -1.39
CA MET A 74 -15.65 19.62 -0.45
C MET A 74 -15.04 18.25 -0.68
N CYS A 75 -14.37 17.70 0.33
CA CYS A 75 -13.80 16.36 0.28
C CYS A 75 -14.59 15.40 1.17
N PHE A 76 -14.92 14.24 0.61
CA PHE A 76 -15.70 13.20 1.25
C PHE A 76 -14.92 11.90 1.30
N LYS A 77 -15.19 11.07 2.32
CA LYS A 77 -14.70 9.68 2.38
C LYS A 77 -15.86 8.70 2.56
N ARG A 78 -15.66 7.45 2.17
CA ARG A 78 -16.50 6.32 2.56
C ARG A 78 -15.71 5.02 2.59
N PRO A 79 -16.17 3.97 3.29
CA PRO A 79 -15.59 2.64 3.17
C PRO A 79 -15.66 2.16 1.71
N ALA A 80 -14.55 1.68 1.17
CA ALA A 80 -14.54 1.08 -0.15
C ALA A 80 -15.28 -0.27 -0.11
N PRO A 81 -15.98 -0.65 -1.18
CA PRO A 81 -16.60 -1.96 -1.30
C PRO A 81 -15.58 -3.08 -1.04
N ALA A 82 -16.05 -4.19 -0.48
CA ALA A 82 -15.23 -5.39 -0.36
C ALA A 82 -14.73 -5.81 -1.76
N PRO A 83 -13.47 -6.23 -1.91
CA PRO A 83 -13.00 -6.74 -3.18
C PRO A 83 -13.84 -7.96 -3.57
N PRO A 84 -14.07 -8.20 -4.88
CA PRO A 84 -14.78 -9.39 -5.32
C PRO A 84 -14.06 -10.62 -4.77
N LYS A 85 -14.85 -11.59 -4.28
CA LYS A 85 -14.30 -12.86 -3.82
C LYS A 85 -13.55 -13.51 -4.99
N PRO A 86 -12.34 -14.06 -4.78
CA PRO A 86 -11.69 -14.87 -5.80
C PRO A 86 -12.67 -15.95 -6.26
N ALA A 87 -12.76 -16.18 -7.57
CA ALA A 87 -13.54 -17.30 -8.08
C ALA A 87 -13.04 -18.59 -7.43
N ASP A 88 -13.97 -19.48 -7.05
CA ASP A 88 -13.60 -20.78 -6.53
C ASP A 88 -12.67 -21.45 -7.56
N PRO A 89 -11.58 -22.11 -7.12
CA PRO A 89 -10.71 -22.84 -8.03
C PRO A 89 -11.57 -23.80 -8.85
N TRP A 90 -11.43 -23.76 -10.18
CA TRP A 90 -12.10 -24.70 -11.06
C TRP A 90 -11.90 -26.12 -10.52
N PRO A 91 -12.97 -26.91 -10.30
CA PRO A 91 -12.86 -28.30 -9.93
C PRO A 91 -12.41 -29.05 -11.19
N GLY A 92 -11.12 -29.02 -11.46
CA GLY A 92 -10.53 -29.89 -12.46
C GLY A 92 -10.74 -31.35 -12.06
N TYR A 93 -10.93 -32.18 -13.09
CA TYR A 93 -11.02 -33.65 -13.16
C TYR A 93 -12.32 -34.29 -12.65
#